data_AF-A0A6P0YPK6-F1
#
_entry.id   AF-A0A6P0YPK6-F1
#
_cell.length_a   1.000
_cell.length_b   1.000
_cell.length_c   1.000
_cell.angle_alpha   90.00
_cell.angle_beta   90.00
_cell.angle_gamma   90.00
#
_symmetry.space_group_name_H-M   'P 1'
#
loop_
_entity.id
_entity.type
_entity.pdbx_description
1 polymer ?
#
loop_
_entity_poly.entity_id
_entity_poly.type
_entity_poly.pdbx_seq_one_letter_code
_entity_poly.pdbx_strand_id
1 'polypeptide(L)' 'MDPQLRVYVPPHPLVKHWLGVARDINTPSALFRSAITELGRCLTYEAI' A
#
# COMPACT_ATOMS: atom_id res chain seq x y z
N MET A 1 -32.09 -0.69 2.47
CA MET A 1 -30.78 -1.35 2.66
C MET A 1 -29.75 -0.27 2.57
N ASP A 2 -29.07 0.05 3.67
CA ASP A 2 -27.96 1.02 3.63
C ASP A 2 -26.84 0.50 2.74
N PRO A 3 -26.13 1.38 2.00
CA PRO A 3 -24.98 0.98 1.22
C PRO A 3 -23.89 0.40 2.15
N GLN A 4 -23.58 -0.88 1.97
CA GLN A 4 -22.51 -1.55 2.70
C GLN A 4 -21.17 -1.22 2.04
N LEU A 5 -20.21 -0.72 2.83
CA LEU A 5 -18.84 -0.50 2.37
C LEU A 5 -18.23 -1.82 1.92
N ARG A 6 -17.76 -1.87 0.66
CA ARG A 6 -17.00 -3.01 0.15
C ARG A 6 -15.51 -2.76 0.38
N VAL A 7 -14.88 -3.64 1.13
CA VAL A 7 -13.44 -3.59 1.40
C VAL A 7 -12.76 -4.60 0.47
N TYR A 8 -11.85 -4.11 -0.37
CA TYR A 8 -11.01 -4.92 -1.24
C TYR A 8 -9.56 -4.88 -0.76
N VAL A 9 -8.92 -6.04 -0.64
CA VAL A 9 -7.51 -6.18 -0.29
C VAL A 9 -6.80 -6.82 -1.49
N PRO A 10 -6.02 -6.05 -2.28
CA PRO A 10 -5.42 -6.57 -3.50
C PRO A 10 -4.37 -7.65 -3.18
N PRO A 11 -4.38 -8.81 -3.87
CA PRO A 11 -3.41 -9.88 -3.67
C PRO A 11 -2.07 -9.61 -4.39
N HIS A 12 -1.58 -8.36 -4.35
CA HIS A 12 -0.39 -7.94 -5.09
C HIS A 12 0.88 -8.06 -4.22
N PRO A 13 1.92 -8.81 -4.65
CA PRO A 13 3.11 -9.06 -3.83
C PRO A 13 3.88 -7.78 -3.47
N LEU A 14 3.93 -6.79 -4.38
CA LEU A 14 4.58 -5.50 -4.10
C LEU A 14 3.85 -4.66 -3.04
N VAL A 15 2.52 -4.77 -2.90
CA VAL A 15 1.80 -4.06 -1.84
C VAL A 15 2.28 -4.56 -0.48
N LYS A 16 2.43 -5.88 -0.32
CA LYS A 16 2.97 -6.48 0.90
C LYS A 16 4.43 -6.08 1.14
N HIS A 17 5.24 -6.05 0.09
CA HIS A 17 6.65 -5.64 0.19
C HIS A 17 6.79 -4.19 0.67
N TRP A 18 6.16 -3.23 -0.01
CA TRP A 18 6.26 -1.81 0.33
C TRP A 18 5.60 -1.48 1.67
N LEU A 19 4.51 -2.17 2.02
CA LEU A 19 3.92 -2.07 3.35
C LEU A 19 4.87 -2.58 4.45
N GLY A 20 5.62 -3.65 4.18
CA GLY A 20 6.67 -4.14 5.08
C GLY A 20 7.75 -3.09 5.32
N VAL A 21 8.29 -2.50 4.25
CA VAL A 21 9.28 -1.42 4.32
C VAL A 21 8.75 -0.21 5.09
N ALA A 22 7.51 0.20 4.84
CA ALA A 22 6.89 1.36 5.50
C ALA A 22 6.61 1.13 7.00
N ARG A 23 6.53 -0.13 7.46
CA ARG A 23 6.23 -0.48 8.85
C ARG A 23 7.47 -0.75 9.71
N ASP A 24 8.63 -0.97 9.11
CA ASP A 24 9.87 -1.16 9.85
C ASP A 24 10.35 0.18 10.44
N ILE A 25 10.56 0.19 11.76
CA ILE A 25 11.02 1.36 12.52
C ILE A 25 12.45 1.80 12.12
N ASN A 26 13.25 0.88 11.58
CA ASN A 26 14.61 1.16 11.14
C ASN A 26 14.66 1.71 9.71
N THR A 27 13.53 1.80 9.00
CA THR A 27 13.49 2.33 7.64
C THR A 27 13.87 3.80 7.62
N PRO A 28 14.95 4.19 6.91
CA PRO A 28 15.33 5.60 6.79
C PRO A 28 14.23 6.42 6.12
N SER A 29 14.07 7.68 6.51
CA SER A 29 12.98 8.54 6.00
C SER A 29 12.95 8.67 4.47
N ALA A 30 14.11 8.59 3.81
CA ALA A 30 14.19 8.61 2.34
C ALA A 30 13.53 7.36 1.72
N LEU A 31 13.85 6.17 2.26
CA LEU A 31 13.28 4.92 1.78
C LEU A 31 11.78 4.80 2.10
N PHE A 32 11.36 5.32 3.26
CA PHE A 32 9.94 5.39 3.62
C PHE A 32 9.14 6.20 2.58
N ARG A 33 9.63 7.38 2.17
CA ARG A 33 8.97 8.21 1.15
C ARG A 33 8.82 7.48 -0.18
N SER A 34 9.86 6.77 -0.61
CA SER A 34 9.81 5.94 -1.82
C SER A 34 8.78 4.81 -1.67
N ALA A 35 8.76 4.11 -0.53
CA ALA A 35 7.82 3.02 -0.28
C ALA A 35 6.35 3.48 -0.33
N ILE A 36 6.02 4.64 0.27
CA ILE A 36 4.66 5.20 0.22
C ILE A 36 4.27 5.61 -1.20
N THR A 37 5.21 6.15 -1.98
CA THR A 37 4.97 6.53 -3.39
C THR A 37 4.61 5.31 -4.24
N GLU A 38 5.41 4.25 -4.16
CA GLU A 38 5.17 3.02 -4.93
C GLU A 38 3.92 2.28 -4.44
N LEU A 39 3.67 2.27 -3.12
CA LEU A 39 2.44 1.70 -2.56
C LEU A 39 1.20 2.44 -3.09
N GLY A 40 1.22 3.77 -3.13
CA GLY A 40 0.14 4.58 -3.72
C GLY A 40 -0.08 4.27 -5.21
N ARG A 41 1.01 4.08 -5.97
CA ARG A 41 0.94 3.69 -7.38
C ARG A 41 0.28 2.32 -7.57
N CYS A 42 0.68 1.32 -6.79
CA CYS A 42 0.07 0.00 -6.83
C CYS A 42 -1.42 0.04 -6.46
N LEU A 43 -1.79 0.75 -5.39
CA LEU A 43 -3.19 0.88 -4.97
C LEU A 43 -4.06 1.59 -6.01
N THR A 44 -3.52 2.63 -6.66
CA THR A 44 -4.24 3.34 -7.73
C THR A 44 -4.47 2.43 -8.93
N TYR A 45 -3.50 1.59 -9.30
CA TYR A 45 -3.64 0.62 -10.39
C TYR A 45 -4.70 -0.45 -10.09
N GLU A 46 -4.75 -0.95 -8.85
CA GLU A 46 -5.72 -1.97 -8.40
C GLU A 46 -7.15 -1.42 -8.21
N ALA A 47 -7.31 -0.09 -8.18
CA ALA A 47 -8.60 0.57 -7.96
C ALA A 47 -9.37 0.91 -9.25
N ILE A 48 -8.80 0.57 -10.42
CA ILE A 48 -9.42 0.72 -11.76
C ILE A 48 -10.20 -0.55 -12.09
#